data_AF-A0A382CAV0-F1
#
_entry.id   AF-A0A382CAV0-F1
#
_cell.length_a   1.000
_cell.length_b   1.000
_cell.length_c   1.000
_cell.angle_alpha   90.00
_cell.angle_beta   90.00
_cell.angle_gamma   90.00
#
_symmetry.space_group_name_H-M   'P 1'
#
loop_
_entity.id
_entity.type
_entity.pdbx_description
1 polymer ?
#
loop_
_entity_poly.entity_id
_entity_poly.type
_entity_poly.pdbx_seq_one_letter_code
_entity_poly.pdbx_strand_id
1 'polypeptide(L)'
;VASALLAWWVPLLLVSFRPAPLLGQLPRLFTELDTSVVTVGDRVELIVGVEHDPSATVAWPDSVDLAPFEVLVAEPLALQSEGGRKVTGVRFTLAVFELGDLEIPS
;
A
#
# COMPACT_ATOMS: atom_id res chain seq x y z
N VAL A 1 -21.53 -32.43 60.16
CA VAL A 1 -21.83 -32.77 58.74
C VAL A 1 -22.12 -31.46 58.03
N ALA A 2 -21.13 -30.91 57.33
CA ALA A 2 -21.22 -29.62 56.65
C ALA A 2 -21.80 -29.84 55.25
N SER A 3 -22.79 -29.04 54.86
CA SER A 3 -23.31 -29.05 53.48
C SER A 3 -23.91 -27.69 53.15
N ALA A 4 -23.36 -27.09 52.10
CA ALA A 4 -24.00 -26.26 51.07
C ALA A 4 -23.16 -25.03 50.74
N LEU A 5 -22.29 -25.16 49.74
CA LEU A 5 -21.84 -24.04 48.93
C LEU A 5 -22.18 -24.39 47.48
N LEU A 6 -23.34 -23.92 47.01
CA LEU A 6 -23.74 -23.97 45.62
C LEU A 6 -23.09 -22.77 44.92
N ALA A 7 -21.94 -22.99 44.27
CA ALA A 7 -21.28 -22.00 43.45
C ALA A 7 -21.97 -21.95 42.07
N TRP A 8 -22.71 -20.87 41.80
CA TRP A 8 -23.28 -20.57 40.48
C TRP A 8 -22.16 -20.35 39.45
N TRP A 9 -22.17 -21.14 38.38
CA TRP A 9 -21.30 -20.94 37.22
C TRP A 9 -21.99 -19.97 36.26
N VAL A 10 -21.49 -18.74 36.18
CA VAL A 10 -21.84 -17.83 35.07
C VAL A 10 -20.89 -18.13 33.91
N PRO A 11 -21.37 -18.58 32.75
CA PRO A 11 -20.51 -18.74 31.58
C PRO A 11 -20.16 -17.35 31.05
N LEU A 12 -18.89 -16.99 31.15
CA LEU A 12 -18.33 -15.77 30.57
C LEU A 12 -18.33 -15.89 29.04
N LEU A 13 -19.36 -15.36 28.39
CA LEU A 13 -19.48 -15.26 26.94
C LEU A 13 -18.44 -14.25 26.43
N LEU A 14 -17.26 -14.75 26.06
CA LEU A 14 -16.26 -13.98 25.31
C LEU A 14 -16.78 -13.78 23.87
N VAL A 15 -17.56 -12.73 23.67
CA VAL A 15 -17.92 -12.24 22.34
C VAL A 15 -16.64 -11.72 21.69
N SER A 16 -16.07 -12.52 20.79
CA SER A 16 -14.97 -12.10 19.95
C SER A 16 -15.50 -11.12 18.89
N PHE A 17 -15.37 -9.82 19.17
CA PHE A 17 -15.58 -8.80 18.15
C PHE A 17 -14.44 -8.92 17.11
N ARG A 18 -14.75 -9.49 15.95
CA ARG A 18 -13.90 -9.30 14.76
C ARG A 18 -14.25 -7.93 14.18
N PRO A 19 -13.30 -7.00 14.05
CA PRO A 19 -13.58 -5.73 13.37
C PRO A 19 -14.03 -6.05 11.95
N ALA A 20 -15.23 -5.59 11.58
CA ALA A 20 -15.69 -5.67 10.21
C ALA A 20 -14.82 -4.74 9.34
N PRO A 21 -14.47 -5.13 8.10
CA PRO A 21 -13.79 -4.22 7.18
C PRO A 21 -14.69 -3.01 6.96
N LEU A 22 -14.17 -1.80 7.20
CA LEU A 22 -14.89 -0.54 7.01
C LEU A 22 -15.08 -0.29 5.52
N LEU A 23 -16.22 -0.74 4.98
CA LEU A 23 -16.68 -0.40 3.64
C LEU A 23 -16.79 1.13 3.52
N GLY A 24 -16.17 1.71 2.50
CA GLY A 24 -16.28 3.15 2.19
C GLY A 24 -15.06 4.01 2.55
N GLN A 25 -13.96 3.42 3.01
CA GLN A 25 -12.70 4.16 3.15
C GLN A 25 -12.09 4.43 1.76
N LEU A 26 -11.93 5.72 1.42
CA LEU A 26 -11.39 6.20 0.15
C LEU A 26 -10.07 5.50 -0.21
N PRO A 27 -9.77 5.31 -1.51
CA PRO A 27 -8.47 4.82 -1.94
C PRO A 27 -7.37 5.78 -1.47
N ARG A 28 -6.21 5.25 -1.13
CA ARG A 28 -5.03 6.02 -0.72
C ARG A 28 -3.92 5.77 -1.72
N LEU A 29 -3.40 6.84 -2.30
CA LEU A 29 -2.21 6.81 -3.13
C LEU A 29 -0.99 7.00 -2.24
N PHE A 30 0.06 6.25 -2.50
CA PHE A 30 1.37 6.45 -1.90
C PHE A 30 2.47 6.24 -2.93
N THR A 31 3.61 6.87 -2.66
CA THR A 31 4.82 6.73 -3.47
C THR A 31 5.99 6.39 -2.55
N GLU A 32 6.86 5.51 -3.03
CA GLU A 32 8.10 5.15 -2.34
C GLU A 32 9.25 5.26 -3.34
N LEU A 33 10.32 5.90 -2.89
CA LEU A 33 11.53 6.12 -3.67
C LEU A 33 12.69 5.45 -2.95
N ASP A 34 13.47 4.65 -3.68
CA ASP A 34 14.60 3.91 -3.11
C ASP A 34 15.77 4.80 -2.71
N THR A 35 16.04 5.87 -3.47
CA THR A 35 17.07 6.87 -3.18
C THR A 35 16.65 8.28 -3.61
N SER A 36 17.05 9.28 -2.83
CA SER A 36 16.88 10.71 -3.18
C SER A 36 18.18 11.37 -3.64
N VAL A 37 19.31 10.66 -3.61
CA VAL A 37 20.62 11.17 -4.04
C VAL A 37 21.16 10.26 -5.12
N VAL A 38 21.39 10.83 -6.29
CA VAL A 38 21.65 10.11 -7.55
C VAL A 38 22.72 10.85 -8.35
N THR A 39 23.49 10.10 -9.11
CA THR A 39 24.39 10.61 -10.16
C THR A 39 23.73 10.46 -11.51
N VAL A 40 24.12 11.29 -12.49
CA VAL A 40 23.66 11.12 -13.88
C VAL A 40 24.01 9.72 -14.38
N GLY A 41 23.01 9.05 -14.95
CA GLY A 41 23.09 7.67 -15.41
C GLY A 41 22.74 6.61 -14.35
N ASP A 42 22.53 7.01 -13.10
CA ASP A 42 22.01 6.09 -12.08
C ASP A 42 20.57 5.68 -12.39
N ARG A 43 20.21 4.51 -11.87
CA ARG A 43 18.84 4.00 -11.90
C ARG A 43 18.18 4.28 -10.56
N VAL A 44 16.93 4.71 -10.63
CA VAL A 44 16.10 5.01 -9.47
C VAL A 44 14.85 4.15 -9.55
N GLU A 45 14.44 3.57 -8.43
CA GLU A 45 13.18 2.83 -8.33
C GLU A 45 12.12 3.70 -7.66
N LEU A 46 11.05 3.98 -8.41
CA LEU A 46 9.84 4.62 -7.90
C LEU A 46 8.72 3.58 -7.85
N ILE A 47 8.16 3.34 -6.68
CA ILE A 47 6.95 2.54 -6.50
C ILE A 47 5.78 3.48 -6.32
N VAL A 48 4.75 3.33 -7.15
CA VAL A 48 3.45 3.99 -6.98
C VAL A 48 2.45 2.93 -6.56
N GLY A 49 1.83 3.10 -5.39
CA GLY A 49 0.88 2.17 -4.83
C GLY A 49 -0.46 2.80 -4.54
N VAL A 50 -1.53 2.06 -4.80
CA VAL A 50 -2.89 2.42 -4.44
C VAL A 50 -3.44 1.38 -3.49
N GLU A 51 -3.72 1.81 -2.27
CA GLU A 51 -4.45 1.03 -1.27
C GLU A 51 -5.95 1.25 -1.47
N HIS A 52 -6.71 0.20 -1.76
CA HIS A 52 -8.12 0.28 -2.10
C HIS A 52 -8.96 -0.84 -1.46
N ASP A 53 -10.28 -0.69 -1.53
CA ASP A 53 -11.22 -1.73 -1.11
C ASP A 53 -11.02 -3.02 -1.92
N PRO A 54 -11.13 -4.21 -1.32
CA PRO A 54 -10.92 -5.48 -2.03
C PRO A 54 -11.84 -5.73 -3.24
N SER A 55 -13.01 -5.09 -3.27
CA SER A 55 -13.99 -5.15 -4.36
C SER A 55 -13.71 -4.16 -5.49
N ALA A 56 -12.85 -3.17 -5.26
CA ALA A 56 -12.43 -2.20 -6.27
C ALA A 56 -11.29 -2.72 -7.14
N THR A 57 -11.14 -2.13 -8.33
CA THR A 57 -10.04 -2.39 -9.27
C THR A 57 -9.33 -1.08 -9.59
N VAL A 58 -8.01 -1.12 -9.74
CA VAL A 58 -7.20 0.03 -10.15
C VAL A 58 -6.94 -0.07 -11.65
N ALA A 59 -7.24 1.01 -12.38
CA ALA A 59 -6.89 1.18 -13.78
C ALA A 59 -5.72 2.15 -13.87
N TRP A 60 -4.61 1.71 -14.46
CA TRP A 60 -3.44 2.55 -14.70
C TRP A 60 -3.57 3.24 -16.06
N PRO A 61 -3.07 4.48 -16.19
CA PRO A 61 -3.01 5.13 -17.50
C PRO A 61 -2.01 4.39 -18.41
N ASP A 62 -2.24 4.47 -19.72
CA ASP A 62 -1.35 3.87 -20.72
C ASP A 62 0.03 4.58 -20.78
N SER A 63 0.09 5.82 -20.31
CA SER A 63 1.31 6.64 -20.29
C SER A 63 1.32 7.59 -19.10
N VAL A 64 2.51 7.89 -18.59
CA VAL A 64 2.78 8.91 -17.56
C VAL A 64 3.94 9.77 -18.02
N ASP A 65 3.85 11.09 -17.81
CA ASP A 65 4.96 12.00 -17.99
C ASP A 65 5.70 12.17 -16.65
N LEU A 66 6.94 11.67 -16.60
CA LEU A 66 7.84 11.75 -15.44
C LEU A 66 9.08 12.61 -15.76
N ALA A 67 9.03 13.49 -16.77
CA ALA A 67 10.15 14.39 -17.03
C ALA A 67 10.55 15.17 -15.76
N PRO A 68 11.86 15.33 -15.47
CA PRO A 68 13.01 15.13 -16.38
C PRO A 68 13.58 13.69 -16.37
N PHE A 69 12.91 12.73 -15.75
CA PHE A 69 13.34 11.33 -15.72
C PHE A 69 12.89 10.59 -16.98
N GLU A 70 13.72 9.66 -17.46
CA GLU A 70 13.29 8.69 -18.48
C GLU A 70 12.76 7.43 -17.81
N VAL A 71 11.58 6.98 -18.23
CA VAL A 71 11.02 5.69 -17.79
C VAL A 71 11.66 4.57 -18.60
N LEU A 72 12.55 3.80 -17.97
CA LEU A 72 13.19 2.66 -18.59
C LEU A 72 12.28 1.42 -18.57
N VAL A 73 11.57 1.22 -17.46
CA VAL A 73 10.68 0.09 -17.22
C VAL A 73 9.49 0.55 -16.38
N ALA A 74 8.30 0.03 -16.68
CA ALA A 74 7.14 0.11 -15.82
C ALA A 74 6.57 -1.30 -15.66
N GLU A 75 6.63 -1.84 -14.44
CA GLU A 75 6.22 -3.21 -14.15
C GLU A 75 5.12 -3.25 -13.07
N PRO A 76 4.02 -3.99 -13.29
CA PRO A 76 2.99 -4.15 -12.28
C PRO A 76 3.52 -4.99 -11.11
N LEU A 77 3.24 -4.53 -9.90
CA LEU A 77 3.55 -5.28 -8.69
C LEU A 77 2.44 -6.30 -8.39
N ALA A 78 2.83 -7.41 -7.77
CA ALA A 78 1.88 -8.40 -7.30
C ALA A 78 0.91 -7.77 -6.29
N LEU A 79 -0.37 -8.07 -6.45
CA LEU A 79 -1.42 -7.62 -5.55
C LEU A 79 -1.13 -8.11 -4.13
N GLN A 80 -1.00 -7.17 -3.20
CA GLN A 80 -0.85 -7.49 -1.78
C GLN A 80 -2.17 -7.26 -1.05
N SER A 81 -2.40 -7.99 0.04
CA SER A 81 -3.53 -7.73 0.92
C SER A 81 -3.03 -7.49 2.33
N GLU A 82 -3.33 -6.31 2.85
CA GLU A 82 -2.89 -5.85 4.16
C GLU A 82 -4.10 -5.26 4.89
N GLY A 83 -4.31 -5.64 6.15
CA GLY A 83 -5.38 -5.06 6.98
C GLY A 83 -6.81 -5.20 6.42
N GLY A 84 -7.05 -6.19 5.54
CA GLY A 84 -8.35 -6.36 4.85
C GLY A 84 -8.55 -5.43 3.65
N ARG A 85 -7.50 -4.71 3.23
CA ARG A 85 -7.45 -3.89 2.01
C ARG A 85 -6.52 -4.53 0.99
N LYS A 86 -6.62 -4.07 -0.25
CA LYS A 86 -5.77 -4.49 -1.37
C LYS A 86 -4.82 -3.37 -1.73
N VAL A 87 -3.58 -3.72 -2.06
CA VAL A 87 -2.57 -2.81 -2.57
C VAL A 87 -2.22 -3.25 -3.98
N THR A 88 -2.54 -2.41 -4.95
CA THR A 88 -2.10 -2.56 -6.34
C THR A 88 -1.05 -1.51 -6.62
N GLY A 89 0.09 -1.89 -7.20
CA GLY A 89 1.17 -0.95 -7.46
C GLY A 89 1.86 -1.18 -8.80
N VAL A 90 2.65 -0.20 -9.21
CA VAL A 90 3.57 -0.27 -10.35
C VAL A 90 4.94 0.19 -9.86
N ARG A 91 5.98 -0.56 -10.24
CA ARG A 91 7.37 -0.13 -10.06
C ARG A 91 7.86 0.46 -11.37
N PHE A 92 8.41 1.66 -11.29
CA PHE A 92 9.11 2.32 -12.37
C PHE A 92 10.60 2.24 -12.12
N THR A 93 11.36 1.86 -13.15
CA THR A 93 12.80 2.09 -13.19
C THR A 93 13.04 3.35 -13.99
N LEU A 94 13.64 4.34 -13.35
CA LEU A 94 13.89 5.66 -13.91
C LEU A 94 15.38 5.87 -14.16
N ALA A 95 15.71 6.65 -15.19
CA ALA A 95 17.06 7.16 -15.41
C ALA A 95 17.11 8.69 -15.28
N VAL A 96 18.22 9.17 -14.73
CA VAL A 96 18.47 10.59 -14.45
C VAL A 96 19.49 11.15 -15.45
N PHE A 97 19.11 12.23 -16.13
CA PHE A 97 19.95 12.90 -17.13
C PHE A 97 20.34 14.32 -16.74
N GLU A 98 19.70 14.88 -15.72
CA GLU A 98 19.92 16.24 -15.26
C GLU A 98 20.58 16.25 -13.88
N LEU A 99 21.26 17.36 -13.58
CA LEU A 99 21.89 17.61 -12.28
C LEU A 99 21.11 18.68 -11.53
N GLY A 100 21.12 18.59 -10.20
CA GLY A 100 20.46 19.54 -9.31
C GLY A 100 19.31 18.90 -8.55
N ASP A 101 18.43 19.75 -8.02
CA ASP A 101 17.22 19.31 -7.33
C ASP A 101 16.15 18.98 -8.39
N LEU A 102 15.73 17.73 -8.45
CA LEU A 102 14.72 17.23 -9.37
C LEU A 102 13.46 16.82 -8.59
N GLU A 103 12.29 17.10 -9.17
CA GLU A 103 11.00 16.76 -8.57
C GLU A 103 10.29 15.70 -9.39
N ILE A 104 9.71 14.70 -8.72
CA ILE A 104 8.83 13.71 -9.35
C ILE A 104 7.40 14.28 -9.30
N PRO A 105 6.70 14.42 -10.44
CA PRO A 105 5.35 14.95 -10.48
C PRO A 105 4.35 14.04 -9.73
N SER A 106 3.43 14.67 -8.98
CA SER A 106 2.40 14.01 -8.15
C SER A 106 0.98 14.20 -8.66
#